data_AF-A0A1V9XQK0-F1
#
_entry.id   AF-A0A1V9XQK0-F1
#
_cell.length_a   1.000
_cell.length_b   1.000
_cell.length_c   1.000
_cell.angle_alpha   90.00
_cell.angle_beta   90.00
_cell.angle_gamma   90.00
#
_symmetry.space_group_name_H-M   'P 1'
#
loop_
_entity.id
_entity.type
_entity.pdbx_description
1 polymer ?
#
loop_
_entity_poly.entity_id
_entity_poly.type
_entity_poly.pdbx_seq_one_letter_code
_entity_poly.pdbx_strand_id
1 'polypeptide(L)'
;MYNYEETISTLRYANRAKNIQNNARINEDPKDALLKKFQKEIEDLKRRLAEAEADGESGGSGGEEDRAVVRGEEGTVPQSGSGNASHPSRSRSLELQEKLAYLQKRIIVGGENLLEKAEAQELLLEESQRELEARKQIEEALREALRIKQAERLDIEERYSDLREEAAGKSRKLKKVWSLLQQAKAEMTDMRRDHEREMESYFDSVRQLSQELKLNMLIIDTFIPEQYQQVIENNATWNEDIGEWQLKCVAYTANNLTKLEPPLGEPEEPLYNGEDIFYSYKAKIRK
;
A
#
# COMPACT_ATOMS: atom_id res chain seq x y z
N MET A 1 -13.78 -22.08 28.18
CA MET A 1 -12.99 -23.31 27.90
C MET A 1 -13.79 -24.30 27.05
N TYR A 2 -14.54 -23.82 26.03
CA TYR A 2 -15.56 -24.63 25.34
C TYR A 2 -15.11 -25.26 24.01
N ASN A 3 -13.95 -24.89 23.46
CA ASN A 3 -13.49 -25.37 22.14
C ASN A 3 -12.36 -26.39 22.18
N TYR A 4 -11.90 -26.81 23.36
CA TYR A 4 -10.72 -27.68 23.47
C TYR A 4 -10.99 -29.10 22.96
N GLU A 5 -12.17 -29.66 23.28
CA GLU A 5 -12.56 -31.00 22.82
C GLU A 5 -12.82 -31.05 21.31
N GLU A 6 -13.46 -30.04 20.74
CA GLU A 6 -13.67 -29.93 19.28
C GLU A 6 -12.34 -29.74 18.54
N THR A 7 -11.45 -28.92 19.08
CA THR A 7 -10.12 -28.68 18.48
C THR A 7 -9.29 -29.96 18.48
N ILE A 8 -9.30 -30.73 19.57
CA ILE A 8 -8.61 -32.03 19.64
C ILE A 8 -9.22 -33.05 18.68
N SER A 9 -10.55 -33.11 18.61
CA SER A 9 -11.26 -34.02 17.70
C SER A 9 -10.88 -33.72 16.25
N THR A 10 -10.84 -32.44 15.87
CA THR A 10 -10.42 -31.97 14.55
C THR A 10 -8.96 -32.31 14.26
N LEU A 11 -8.06 -32.11 15.25
CA LEU A 11 -6.64 -32.43 15.10
C LEU A 11 -6.40 -33.94 14.95
N ARG A 12 -7.13 -34.78 15.68
CA ARG A 12 -7.08 -36.24 15.57
C ARG A 12 -7.60 -36.71 14.21
N TYR A 13 -8.68 -36.11 13.71
CA TYR A 13 -9.19 -36.40 12.38
C TYR A 13 -8.20 -35.98 11.28
N ALA A 14 -7.61 -34.79 11.39
CA ALA A 14 -6.58 -34.32 10.46
C ALA A 14 -5.35 -35.25 10.42
N ASN A 15 -4.92 -35.75 11.59
CA ASN A 15 -3.82 -36.70 11.67
C ASN A 15 -4.17 -38.04 11.02
N ARG A 16 -5.40 -38.55 11.24
CA ARG A 16 -5.90 -39.78 10.61
C ARG A 16 -6.04 -39.64 9.09
N ALA A 17 -6.54 -38.50 8.62
CA ALA A 17 -6.69 -38.18 7.21
C ALA A 17 -5.35 -38.07 6.49
N LYS A 18 -4.31 -37.52 7.15
CA LYS A 18 -2.95 -37.44 6.60
C LYS A 18 -2.35 -38.83 6.31
N ASN A 19 -2.77 -39.85 7.04
CA ASN A 19 -2.27 -41.22 6.86
C ASN A 19 -3.07 -42.01 5.81
N ILE A 20 -4.11 -41.42 5.19
CA ILE A 20 -4.83 -42.05 4.09
C ILE A 20 -4.00 -41.89 2.81
N GLN A 21 -3.51 -43.00 2.27
CA GLN A 21 -2.80 -43.04 1.00
C GLN A 21 -3.78 -43.35 -0.12
N ASN A 22 -4.07 -42.39 -0.99
CA ASN A 22 -4.84 -42.62 -2.21
C ASN A 22 -3.87 -42.92 -3.36
N ASN A 23 -4.17 -43.96 -4.14
CA ASN A 23 -3.43 -44.27 -5.36
C ASN A 23 -4.15 -43.61 -6.55
N ALA A 24 -3.67 -42.42 -6.93
CA ALA A 24 -4.22 -41.69 -8.07
C ALA A 24 -4.03 -42.51 -9.36
N ARG A 25 -5.15 -42.97 -9.93
CA ARG A 25 -5.16 -43.63 -11.23
C ARG A 25 -5.84 -42.71 -12.24
N ILE A 26 -5.27 -42.63 -13.43
CA ILE A 26 -5.92 -41.99 -14.57
C ILE A 26 -7.19 -42.81 -14.84
N ASN A 27 -8.35 -42.17 -14.71
CA ASN A 27 -9.63 -42.80 -14.97
C ASN A 27 -9.80 -42.85 -16.49
N GLU A 28 -9.25 -43.88 -17.12
CA GLU A 28 -9.49 -44.15 -18.54
C GLU A 28 -10.94 -44.63 -18.71
N ASP A 29 -11.66 -44.12 -19.71
CA ASP A 29 -13.02 -44.57 -20.01
C ASP A 29 -13.00 -46.10 -20.22
N PRO A 30 -13.93 -46.88 -19.62
CA PRO A 30 -13.98 -48.33 -19.80
C PRO A 30 -14.02 -48.75 -21.28
N LYS A 31 -14.53 -47.90 -22.17
CA LYS A 31 -14.55 -48.13 -23.62
C LYS A 31 -13.15 -47.94 -24.24
N ASP A 32 -12.42 -46.91 -23.83
CA ASP A 32 -11.06 -46.62 -24.33
C ASP A 32 -10.06 -47.69 -23.88
N ALA A 33 -10.18 -48.15 -22.63
CA ALA A 33 -9.36 -49.25 -22.13
C ALA A 33 -9.61 -50.57 -22.90
N LEU A 34 -10.85 -50.79 -23.36
CA LEU A 34 -11.22 -51.96 -24.15
C LEU A 34 -10.74 -51.85 -25.61
N LEU A 35 -10.86 -50.67 -26.21
CA LEU A 35 -10.32 -50.36 -27.53
C LEU A 35 -8.81 -50.56 -27.60
N LYS A 36 -8.07 -50.12 -26.57
CA LYS A 36 -6.61 -50.27 -26.49
C LYS A 36 -6.17 -51.74 -26.36
N LYS A 37 -6.95 -52.56 -25.65
CA LYS A 37 -6.74 -54.03 -25.60
C LYS A 37 -6.95 -54.67 -26.96
N PHE A 38 -8.05 -54.33 -27.65
CA PHE A 38 -8.32 -54.85 -28.98
C PHE A 38 -7.29 -54.41 -30.02
N GLN A 39 -6.84 -53.15 -29.98
CA GLN A 39 -5.77 -52.66 -30.86
C GLN A 39 -4.47 -53.42 -30.65
N LYS A 40 -4.07 -53.64 -29.39
CA LYS A 40 -2.85 -54.40 -29.05
C LYS A 40 -2.93 -55.85 -29.49
N GLU A 41 -4.10 -56.48 -29.37
CA GLU A 41 -4.33 -57.86 -29.80
C GLU A 41 -4.32 -57.99 -31.33
N ILE A 42 -4.87 -57.00 -32.06
CA ILE A 42 -4.75 -56.91 -33.51
C ILE A 42 -3.28 -56.74 -33.93
N GLU A 43 -2.51 -55.92 -33.21
CA GLU A 43 -1.10 -55.67 -33.49
C GLU A 43 -0.23 -56.90 -33.24
N ASP A 44 -0.47 -57.63 -32.14
CA ASP A 44 0.19 -58.90 -31.84
C ASP A 44 -0.15 -59.98 -32.88
N LEU A 45 -1.39 -60.05 -33.35
CA LEU A 45 -1.80 -60.96 -34.42
C LEU A 45 -1.17 -60.60 -35.77
N LYS A 46 -1.06 -59.30 -36.09
CA LYS A 46 -0.35 -58.83 -37.29
C LYS A 46 1.14 -59.16 -37.23
N ARG A 47 1.77 -59.03 -36.07
CA ARG A 47 3.19 -59.41 -35.88
C ARG A 47 3.41 -60.90 -36.10
N ARG A 48 2.55 -61.76 -35.54
CA ARG A 48 2.61 -63.22 -35.74
C ARG A 48 2.38 -63.64 -37.20
N LEU A 49 1.54 -62.91 -37.93
CA LEU A 49 1.34 -63.14 -39.37
C LEU A 49 2.57 -62.72 -40.19
N ALA A 50 3.19 -61.59 -39.85
CA ALA A 50 4.43 -61.15 -40.50
C ALA A 50 5.61 -62.12 -40.24
N GLU A 51 5.72 -62.67 -39.03
CA GLU A 51 6.69 -63.73 -38.72
C GLU A 51 6.42 -65.02 -39.53
N ALA A 52 5.16 -65.42 -39.67
CA ALA A 52 4.80 -66.59 -40.47
C ALA A 52 4.99 -66.39 -41.99
N GLU A 53 4.97 -65.15 -42.48
CA GLU A 53 5.30 -64.83 -43.88
C GLU A 53 6.81 -64.81 -44.13
N ALA A 54 7.63 -64.45 -43.13
CA ALA A 54 9.10 -64.46 -43.24
C ALA A 54 9.71 -65.87 -43.25
N ASP A 55 9.07 -66.86 -42.62
CA ASP A 55 9.52 -68.27 -42.60
C ASP A 55 9.19 -69.06 -43.88
N GLY A 56 8.50 -68.44 -44.86
CA GLY A 56 8.06 -69.06 -46.11
C GLY A 56 8.94 -68.82 -47.34
N GLU A 57 10.04 -68.06 -47.22
CA GLU A 57 10.81 -67.54 -48.37
C GLU A 57 12.33 -67.79 -48.25
N SER A 58 12.71 -69.03 -47.88
CA SER A 58 14.11 -69.48 -47.90
C SER A 58 14.20 -70.96 -48.34
N GLY A 59 14.52 -71.19 -49.62
CA GLY A 59 14.78 -72.53 -50.15
C GLY A 59 15.01 -72.61 -51.67
N GLY A 60 16.25 -72.41 -52.11
CA GLY A 60 16.77 -73.01 -53.36
C GLY A 60 17.40 -72.06 -54.37
N SER A 61 18.73 -71.89 -54.28
CA SER A 61 19.61 -71.08 -55.14
C SER A 61 20.52 -71.99 -56.01
N GLY A 62 20.83 -71.55 -57.24
CA GLY A 62 22.06 -71.83 -58.02
C GLY A 62 22.13 -73.15 -58.82
N GLY A 63 22.68 -73.25 -60.04
CA GLY A 63 23.41 -72.31 -60.92
C GLY A 63 23.90 -73.03 -62.20
N GLU A 64 24.25 -72.23 -63.24
CA GLU A 64 25.19 -72.40 -64.39
C GLU A 64 25.15 -73.70 -65.26
N GLU A 65 25.23 -73.69 -66.61
CA GLU A 65 26.38 -73.33 -67.47
C GLU A 65 26.02 -73.05 -68.97
N ASP A 66 26.70 -72.03 -69.53
CA ASP A 66 27.30 -71.73 -70.85
C ASP A 66 26.96 -72.47 -72.20
N ARG A 67 26.57 -71.70 -73.25
CA ARG A 67 27.23 -71.47 -74.59
C ARG A 67 26.29 -71.16 -75.80
N ALA A 68 26.47 -69.95 -76.37
CA ALA A 68 26.62 -69.52 -77.80
C ALA A 68 26.07 -70.39 -78.97
N VAL A 69 25.51 -69.93 -80.12
CA VAL A 69 25.46 -68.65 -80.85
C VAL A 69 24.47 -68.78 -82.05
N VAL A 70 23.64 -67.74 -82.28
CA VAL A 70 23.12 -67.13 -83.55
C VAL A 70 22.58 -68.02 -84.69
N ARG A 71 21.34 -67.76 -85.18
CA ARG A 71 21.03 -67.08 -86.47
C ARG A 71 19.53 -67.17 -86.88
N GLY A 72 18.92 -66.00 -87.11
CA GLY A 72 17.98 -65.62 -88.21
C GLY A 72 16.73 -66.45 -88.56
N GLU A 73 15.61 -65.71 -88.68
CA GLU A 73 14.38 -65.97 -89.52
C GLU A 73 13.53 -67.19 -89.09
N GLU A 74 12.19 -67.28 -89.16
CA GLU A 74 11.10 -66.58 -89.84
C GLU A 74 9.74 -67.07 -89.24
N GLY A 75 8.64 -66.33 -89.47
CA GLY A 75 7.30 -66.85 -89.81
C GLY A 75 6.45 -67.80 -88.91
N THR A 76 5.28 -67.30 -88.49
CA THR A 76 3.89 -67.88 -88.57
C THR A 76 3.50 -69.29 -88.01
N VAL A 77 2.67 -69.29 -86.94
CA VAL A 77 1.35 -69.96 -86.62
C VAL A 77 0.94 -71.25 -87.40
N PRO A 78 0.23 -72.32 -86.87
CA PRO A 78 -0.64 -72.48 -85.66
C PRO A 78 -0.52 -73.77 -84.77
N GLN A 79 -1.08 -73.66 -83.56
CA GLN A 79 -2.05 -74.51 -82.81
C GLN A 79 -1.87 -76.04 -82.56
N SER A 80 -2.02 -76.38 -81.26
CA SER A 80 -2.77 -77.51 -80.65
C SER A 80 -2.01 -78.71 -80.06
N GLY A 81 -2.44 -79.11 -78.85
CA GLY A 81 -2.11 -80.38 -78.17
C GLY A 81 -1.47 -80.18 -76.79
N SER A 82 -2.24 -79.83 -75.75
CA SER A 82 -2.87 -80.75 -74.78
C SER A 82 -1.90 -81.36 -73.76
N GLY A 83 -2.06 -80.99 -72.48
CA GLY A 83 -1.36 -81.67 -71.38
C GLY A 83 -1.38 -80.92 -70.04
N ASN A 84 -2.53 -80.92 -69.39
CA ASN A 84 -2.78 -80.75 -67.94
C ASN A 84 -1.56 -80.74 -66.98
N ALA A 85 -1.38 -79.64 -66.23
CA ALA A 85 -0.91 -79.63 -64.84
C ALA A 85 -1.25 -78.28 -64.17
N SER A 86 -1.99 -78.34 -63.07
CA SER A 86 -2.60 -77.22 -62.36
C SER A 86 -1.67 -76.52 -61.34
N HIS A 87 -1.92 -75.22 -61.17
CA HIS A 87 -2.07 -74.47 -59.90
C HIS A 87 -1.02 -74.63 -58.79
N PRO A 88 -0.28 -73.54 -58.50
CA PRO A 88 -0.31 -72.96 -57.15
C PRO A 88 -0.50 -71.43 -57.09
N SER A 89 -0.08 -70.67 -58.12
CA SER A 89 -0.14 -69.20 -58.09
C SER A 89 -1.56 -68.63 -58.26
N ARG A 90 -2.43 -69.33 -59.00
CA ARG A 90 -3.85 -69.01 -59.07
C ARG A 90 -4.58 -69.34 -57.77
N SER A 91 -4.20 -70.41 -57.07
CA SER A 91 -4.84 -70.78 -55.79
C SER A 91 -4.52 -69.76 -54.70
N ARG A 92 -3.28 -69.26 -54.60
CA ARG A 92 -2.95 -68.19 -53.63
C ARG A 92 -3.62 -66.86 -53.98
N SER A 93 -3.71 -66.53 -55.28
CA SER A 93 -4.44 -65.35 -55.76
C SER A 93 -5.96 -65.47 -55.53
N LEU A 94 -6.54 -66.67 -55.67
CA LEU A 94 -7.93 -66.98 -55.39
C LEU A 94 -8.22 -67.02 -53.89
N GLU A 95 -7.33 -67.55 -53.06
CA GLU A 95 -7.46 -67.52 -51.58
C GLU A 95 -7.35 -66.10 -51.04
N LEU A 96 -6.47 -65.28 -51.62
CA LEU A 96 -6.40 -63.85 -51.29
C LEU A 96 -7.64 -63.12 -51.80
N GLN A 97 -8.15 -63.43 -53.00
CA GLN A 97 -9.42 -62.88 -53.50
C GLN A 97 -10.62 -63.37 -52.68
N GLU A 98 -10.65 -64.60 -52.19
CA GLU A 98 -11.69 -65.13 -51.30
C GLU A 98 -11.60 -64.51 -49.92
N LYS A 99 -10.39 -64.30 -49.38
CA LYS A 99 -10.19 -63.57 -48.11
C LYS A 99 -10.54 -62.09 -48.25
N LEU A 100 -10.21 -61.45 -49.36
CA LEU A 100 -10.55 -60.06 -49.65
C LEU A 100 -12.05 -59.92 -49.91
N ALA A 101 -12.67 -60.86 -50.64
CA ALA A 101 -14.12 -60.95 -50.81
C ALA A 101 -14.83 -61.31 -49.50
N TYR A 102 -14.23 -62.12 -48.63
CA TYR A 102 -14.75 -62.43 -47.30
C TYR A 102 -14.67 -61.22 -46.37
N LEU A 103 -13.56 -60.48 -46.38
CA LEU A 103 -13.42 -59.21 -45.65
C LEU A 103 -14.34 -58.13 -46.21
N GLN A 104 -14.46 -58.00 -47.53
CA GLN A 104 -15.36 -57.08 -48.20
C GLN A 104 -16.82 -57.46 -47.94
N LYS A 105 -17.16 -58.76 -47.95
CA LYS A 105 -18.47 -59.28 -47.54
C LYS A 105 -18.69 -59.14 -46.03
N ARG A 106 -17.66 -59.12 -45.18
CA ARG A 106 -17.81 -58.85 -43.74
C ARG A 106 -17.90 -57.36 -43.43
N ILE A 107 -17.35 -56.50 -44.28
CA ILE A 107 -17.50 -55.05 -44.26
C ILE A 107 -18.84 -54.63 -44.89
N ILE A 108 -19.39 -55.41 -45.84
CA ILE A 108 -20.67 -55.17 -46.52
C ILE A 108 -21.86 -55.84 -45.80
N VAL A 109 -21.70 -57.07 -45.29
CA VAL A 109 -22.77 -57.87 -44.64
C VAL A 109 -22.60 -57.94 -43.12
N GLY A 110 -21.44 -57.57 -42.57
CA GLY A 110 -21.26 -57.24 -41.16
C GLY A 110 -21.23 -55.73 -40.90
N GLY A 111 -21.57 -54.92 -41.91
CA GLY A 111 -21.42 -53.46 -41.92
C GLY A 111 -22.64 -52.69 -42.36
N GLU A 112 -23.85 -53.25 -42.21
CA GLU A 112 -24.98 -52.37 -41.89
C GLU A 112 -24.66 -51.76 -40.53
N ASN A 113 -24.58 -50.43 -40.49
CA ASN A 113 -24.16 -49.59 -39.39
C ASN A 113 -22.65 -49.32 -39.19
N LEU A 114 -21.65 -49.78 -39.96
CA LEU A 114 -20.26 -49.33 -39.66
C LEU A 114 -19.99 -47.91 -40.19
N LEU A 115 -20.41 -47.64 -41.44
CA LEU A 115 -20.34 -46.31 -42.03
C LEU A 115 -21.35 -45.37 -41.35
N GLU A 116 -22.60 -45.81 -41.14
CA GLU A 116 -23.61 -45.02 -40.43
C GLU A 116 -23.26 -44.80 -38.94
N LYS A 117 -22.58 -45.73 -38.25
CA LYS A 117 -22.04 -45.46 -36.89
C LYS A 117 -20.85 -44.51 -36.92
N ALA A 118 -20.02 -44.54 -37.97
CA ALA A 118 -18.93 -43.57 -38.13
C ALA A 118 -19.49 -42.16 -38.39
N GLU A 119 -20.48 -42.03 -39.28
CA GLU A 119 -21.21 -40.78 -39.52
C GLU A 119 -21.98 -40.30 -38.28
N ALA A 120 -22.65 -41.21 -37.55
CA ALA A 120 -23.31 -40.86 -36.29
C ALA A 120 -22.32 -40.45 -35.18
N GLN A 121 -21.12 -41.04 -35.14
CA GLN A 121 -20.05 -40.63 -34.22
C GLN A 121 -19.46 -39.27 -34.62
N GLU A 122 -19.31 -39.00 -35.91
CA GLU A 122 -18.85 -37.71 -36.44
C GLU A 122 -19.84 -36.59 -36.11
N LEU A 123 -21.14 -36.82 -36.30
CA LEU A 123 -22.20 -35.87 -35.91
C LEU A 123 -22.20 -35.60 -34.40
N LEU A 124 -22.05 -36.64 -33.56
CA LEU A 124 -21.97 -36.48 -32.11
C LEU A 124 -20.72 -35.72 -31.66
N LEU A 125 -19.58 -35.95 -32.32
CA LEU A 125 -18.34 -35.21 -32.10
C LEU A 125 -18.51 -33.74 -32.50
N GLU A 126 -19.17 -33.46 -33.61
CA GLU A 126 -19.44 -32.10 -34.06
C GLU A 126 -20.41 -31.37 -33.11
N GLU A 127 -21.48 -32.01 -32.64
CA GLU A 127 -22.38 -31.46 -31.63
C GLU A 127 -21.65 -31.17 -30.30
N SER A 128 -20.79 -32.09 -29.86
CA SER A 128 -19.95 -31.93 -28.67
C SER A 128 -18.92 -30.79 -28.83
N GLN A 129 -18.30 -30.67 -30.01
CA GLN A 129 -17.39 -29.57 -30.35
C GLN A 129 -18.11 -28.23 -30.33
N ARG A 130 -19.29 -28.13 -30.94
CA ARG A 130 -20.12 -26.91 -30.89
C ARG A 130 -20.52 -26.55 -29.46
N GLU A 131 -20.87 -27.53 -28.62
CA GLU A 131 -21.18 -27.28 -27.22
C GLU A 131 -19.94 -26.80 -26.43
N LEU A 132 -18.76 -27.38 -26.68
CA LEU A 132 -17.52 -26.94 -26.09
C LEU A 132 -17.14 -25.52 -26.53
N GLU A 133 -17.32 -25.18 -27.78
CA GLU A 133 -17.09 -23.83 -28.31
C GLU A 133 -18.05 -22.82 -27.69
N ALA A 134 -19.34 -23.14 -27.60
CA ALA A 134 -20.33 -22.28 -26.94
C ALA A 134 -19.98 -22.07 -25.45
N ARG A 135 -19.57 -23.13 -24.74
CA ARG A 135 -19.11 -23.03 -23.34
C ARG A 135 -17.87 -22.17 -23.20
N LYS A 136 -16.90 -22.30 -24.11
CA LYS A 136 -15.69 -21.45 -24.13
C LYS A 136 -16.04 -19.99 -24.36
N GLN A 137 -16.93 -19.68 -25.31
CA GLN A 137 -17.37 -18.31 -25.56
C GLN A 137 -18.07 -17.69 -24.34
N ILE A 138 -18.93 -18.46 -23.66
CA ILE A 138 -19.58 -18.01 -22.41
C ILE A 138 -18.54 -17.78 -21.31
N GLU A 139 -17.58 -18.69 -21.16
CA GLU A 139 -16.49 -18.56 -20.17
C GLU A 139 -15.62 -17.32 -20.46
N GLU A 140 -15.26 -17.08 -21.71
CA GLU A 140 -14.51 -15.90 -22.14
C GLU A 140 -15.29 -14.62 -21.90
N ALA A 141 -16.57 -14.56 -22.27
CA ALA A 141 -17.44 -13.43 -21.99
C ALA A 141 -17.59 -13.16 -20.49
N LEU A 142 -17.69 -14.21 -19.66
CA LEU A 142 -17.73 -14.09 -18.20
C LEU A 142 -16.40 -13.57 -17.65
N ARG A 143 -15.27 -14.08 -18.15
CA ARG A 143 -13.93 -13.60 -17.77
C ARG A 143 -13.73 -12.13 -18.13
N GLU A 144 -14.17 -11.71 -19.30
CA GLU A 144 -14.07 -10.31 -19.74
C GLU A 144 -14.99 -9.40 -18.92
N ALA A 145 -16.23 -9.83 -18.64
CA ALA A 145 -17.13 -9.10 -17.76
C ALA A 145 -16.58 -8.97 -16.33
N LEU A 146 -15.92 -10.02 -15.81
CA LEU A 146 -15.22 -9.96 -14.52
C LEU A 146 -14.04 -9.00 -14.56
N ARG A 147 -13.27 -8.99 -15.66
CA ARG A 147 -12.15 -8.07 -15.84
C ARG A 147 -12.61 -6.61 -15.86
N ILE A 148 -13.69 -6.30 -16.58
CA ILE A 148 -14.26 -4.94 -16.62
C ILE A 148 -14.72 -4.51 -15.22
N LYS A 149 -15.49 -5.35 -14.53
CA LYS A 149 -15.92 -5.07 -13.15
C LYS A 149 -14.75 -4.88 -12.18
N GLN A 150 -13.68 -5.65 -12.35
CA GLN A 150 -12.46 -5.49 -11.56
C GLN A 150 -11.78 -4.15 -11.85
N ALA A 151 -11.67 -3.75 -13.12
CA ALA A 151 -11.11 -2.46 -13.50
C ALA A 151 -11.95 -1.30 -12.95
N GLU A 152 -13.28 -1.33 -13.09
CA GLU A 152 -14.17 -0.33 -12.51
C GLU A 152 -14.02 -0.24 -10.97
N ARG A 153 -13.86 -1.38 -10.29
CA ARG A 153 -13.63 -1.41 -8.85
C ARG A 153 -12.30 -0.72 -8.49
N LEU A 154 -11.25 -1.00 -9.25
CA LEU A 154 -9.93 -0.38 -9.03
C LEU A 154 -9.99 1.13 -9.28
N ASP A 155 -10.62 1.58 -10.37
CA ASP A 155 -10.79 3.00 -10.66
C ASP A 155 -11.55 3.73 -9.54
N ILE A 156 -12.59 3.10 -8.99
CA ILE A 156 -13.34 3.63 -7.86
C ILE A 156 -12.47 3.69 -6.60
N GLU A 157 -11.71 2.63 -6.33
CA GLU A 157 -10.81 2.53 -5.17
C GLU A 157 -9.71 3.61 -5.22
N GLU A 158 -9.09 3.84 -6.38
CA GLU A 158 -8.11 4.91 -6.61
C GLU A 158 -8.73 6.28 -6.33
N ARG A 159 -9.90 6.59 -6.91
CA ARG A 159 -10.61 7.86 -6.66
C ARG A 159 -10.95 8.07 -5.19
N TYR A 160 -11.38 7.02 -4.48
CA TYR A 160 -11.65 7.11 -3.05
C TYR A 160 -10.37 7.28 -2.23
N SER A 161 -9.27 6.66 -2.63
CA SER A 161 -7.96 6.85 -1.99
C SER A 161 -7.51 8.31 -2.11
N ASP A 162 -7.57 8.88 -3.32
CA ASP A 162 -7.19 10.28 -3.58
C ASP A 162 -8.04 11.25 -2.75
N LEU A 163 -9.36 11.07 -2.74
CA LEU A 163 -10.27 11.90 -1.95
C LEU A 163 -9.99 11.79 -0.44
N ARG A 164 -9.65 10.59 0.04
CA ARG A 164 -9.30 10.34 1.44
C ARG A 164 -7.99 11.03 1.81
N GLU A 165 -6.99 10.98 0.93
CA GLU A 165 -5.71 11.68 1.11
C GLU A 165 -5.91 13.19 1.13
N GLU A 166 -6.72 13.74 0.22
CA GLU A 166 -7.09 15.15 0.24
C GLU A 166 -7.77 15.56 1.54
N ALA A 167 -8.77 14.79 1.99
CA ALA A 167 -9.50 15.06 3.23
C ALA A 167 -8.56 15.00 4.44
N ALA A 168 -7.63 14.04 4.47
CA ALA A 168 -6.60 13.94 5.50
C ALA A 168 -5.64 15.14 5.45
N GLY A 169 -5.21 15.58 4.26
CA GLY A 169 -4.38 16.76 4.05
C GLY A 169 -5.06 18.05 4.52
N LYS A 170 -6.32 18.26 4.12
CA LYS A 170 -7.15 19.39 4.56
C LYS A 170 -7.36 19.37 6.08
N SER A 171 -7.61 18.19 6.67
CA SER A 171 -7.75 18.03 8.13
C SER A 171 -6.46 18.38 8.90
N ARG A 172 -5.29 17.97 8.40
CA ARG A 172 -3.98 18.34 8.99
C ARG A 172 -3.74 19.85 8.92
N LYS A 173 -4.01 20.46 7.76
CA LYS A 173 -3.91 21.92 7.57
C LYS A 173 -4.84 22.66 8.53
N LEU A 174 -6.09 22.22 8.66
CA LEU A 174 -7.06 22.80 9.59
C LEU A 174 -6.59 22.71 11.03
N LYS A 175 -6.11 21.55 11.49
CA LYS A 175 -5.54 21.39 12.84
C LYS A 175 -4.37 22.35 13.09
N LYS A 176 -3.47 22.50 12.11
CA LYS A 176 -2.32 23.41 12.20
C LYS A 176 -2.77 24.87 12.34
N VAL A 177 -3.67 25.32 11.46
CA VAL A 177 -4.21 26.69 11.49
C VAL A 177 -4.99 26.94 12.78
N TRP A 178 -5.79 25.98 13.25
CA TRP A 178 -6.50 26.08 14.51
C TRP A 178 -5.54 26.21 15.69
N SER A 179 -4.46 25.41 15.73
CA SER A 179 -3.43 25.53 16.77
C SER A 179 -2.78 26.92 16.77
N LEU A 180 -2.41 27.44 15.60
CA LEU A 180 -1.84 28.79 15.47
C LEU A 180 -2.84 29.86 15.91
N LEU A 181 -4.12 29.70 15.58
CA LEU A 181 -5.17 30.60 16.02
C LEU A 181 -5.32 30.60 17.56
N GLN A 182 -5.29 29.43 18.19
CA GLN A 182 -5.37 29.35 19.66
C GLN A 182 -4.14 29.99 20.31
N GLN A 183 -2.95 29.75 19.75
CA GLN A 183 -1.71 30.36 20.23
C GLN A 183 -1.76 31.90 20.12
N ALA A 184 -2.11 32.43 18.94
CA ALA A 184 -2.23 33.88 18.74
C ALA A 184 -3.29 34.52 19.65
N LYS A 185 -4.39 33.80 19.93
CA LYS A 185 -5.40 34.26 20.89
C LYS A 185 -4.85 34.34 22.31
N ALA A 186 -4.09 33.34 22.75
CA ALA A 186 -3.44 33.33 24.06
C ALA A 186 -2.38 34.45 24.18
N GLU A 187 -1.54 34.62 23.16
CA GLU A 187 -0.58 35.72 23.10
C GLU A 187 -1.30 37.09 23.18
N MET A 188 -2.43 37.24 22.48
CA MET A 188 -3.21 38.48 22.54
C MET A 188 -3.83 38.73 23.92
N THR A 189 -4.22 37.68 24.66
CA THR A 189 -4.68 37.84 26.05
C THR A 189 -3.55 38.20 27.00
N ASP A 190 -2.38 37.60 26.83
CA ASP A 190 -1.21 37.87 27.66
C ASP A 190 -0.72 39.31 27.45
N MET A 191 -0.57 39.73 26.19
CA MET A 191 -0.20 41.12 25.84
C MET A 191 -1.18 42.15 26.39
N ARG A 192 -2.50 41.87 26.35
CA ARG A 192 -3.50 42.77 26.95
C ARG A 192 -3.33 42.89 28.46
N ARG A 193 -3.10 41.77 29.14
CA ARG A 193 -2.90 41.76 30.60
C ARG A 193 -1.64 42.51 31.01
N ASP A 194 -0.56 42.36 30.25
CA ASP A 194 0.69 43.06 30.53
C ASP A 194 0.53 44.56 30.27
N HIS A 195 -0.16 44.94 29.19
CA HIS A 195 -0.52 46.33 28.93
C HIS A 195 -1.38 46.94 30.04
N GLU A 196 -2.37 46.22 30.56
CA GLU A 196 -3.19 46.67 31.69
C GLU A 196 -2.34 46.93 32.94
N ARG A 197 -1.37 46.05 33.23
CA ARG A 197 -0.43 46.24 34.36
C ARG A 197 0.49 47.45 34.16
N GLU A 198 1.02 47.64 32.96
CA GLU A 198 1.83 48.81 32.62
C GLU A 198 1.02 50.09 32.78
N MET A 199 -0.21 50.11 32.27
CA MET A 199 -1.13 51.24 32.43
C MET A 199 -1.43 51.53 33.89
N GLU A 200 -1.71 50.51 34.71
CA GLU A 200 -1.93 50.68 36.15
C GLU A 200 -0.69 51.28 36.83
N SER A 201 0.52 50.79 36.50
CA SER A 201 1.78 51.34 36.99
C SER A 201 1.99 52.82 36.58
N TYR A 202 1.67 53.17 35.33
CA TYR A 202 1.71 54.56 34.86
C TYR A 202 0.69 55.43 35.58
N PHE A 203 -0.54 54.95 35.79
CA PHE A 203 -1.56 55.69 36.52
C PHE A 203 -1.17 55.92 37.98
N ASP A 204 -0.56 54.95 38.64
CA ASP A 204 -0.07 55.10 40.00
C ASP A 204 1.10 56.09 40.06
N SER A 205 2.01 56.06 39.08
CA SER A 205 3.09 57.06 38.95
C SER A 205 2.52 58.47 38.76
N VAL A 206 1.52 58.65 37.89
CA VAL A 206 0.85 59.93 37.67
C VAL A 206 0.16 60.41 38.95
N ARG A 207 -0.50 59.51 39.70
CA ARG A 207 -1.12 59.84 40.99
C ARG A 207 -0.08 60.29 42.01
N GLN A 208 1.04 59.58 42.13
CA GLN A 208 2.13 59.94 43.03
C GLN A 208 2.72 61.30 42.67
N LEU A 209 3.11 61.51 41.40
CA LEU A 209 3.64 62.79 40.93
C LEU A 209 2.64 63.94 41.13
N SER A 210 1.34 63.69 40.92
CA SER A 210 0.30 64.67 41.18
C SER A 210 0.18 65.02 42.67
N GLN A 211 0.39 64.05 43.57
CA GLN A 211 0.39 64.28 45.01
C GLN A 211 1.62 65.07 45.45
N GLU A 212 2.81 64.70 44.96
CA GLU A 212 4.06 65.41 45.22
C GLU A 212 4.01 66.84 44.71
N LEU A 213 3.48 67.06 43.50
CA LEU A 213 3.30 68.40 42.94
C LEU A 213 2.37 69.24 43.82
N LYS A 214 1.21 68.70 44.23
CA LYS A 214 0.28 69.39 45.12
C LYS A 214 0.91 69.73 46.47
N LEU A 215 1.70 68.83 47.03
CA LEU A 215 2.43 69.08 48.28
C LEU A 215 3.44 70.21 48.10
N ASN A 216 4.24 70.19 47.03
CA ASN A 216 5.21 71.24 46.73
C ASN A 216 4.53 72.60 46.53
N MET A 217 3.41 72.64 45.80
CA MET A 217 2.61 73.86 45.63
C MET A 217 2.02 74.36 46.95
N LEU A 218 1.64 73.47 47.88
CA LEU A 218 1.18 73.89 49.20
C LEU A 218 2.32 74.50 50.03
N ILE A 219 3.53 73.93 49.98
CA ILE A 219 4.72 74.44 50.70
C ILE A 219 5.12 75.82 50.16
N ILE A 220 5.40 75.88 48.85
CA ILE A 220 4.88 76.91 47.94
C ILE A 220 4.20 78.14 48.57
N ASP A 221 2.88 78.05 48.54
CA ASP A 221 1.90 79.05 48.93
C ASP A 221 1.95 79.40 50.42
N THR A 222 2.34 78.45 51.28
CA THR A 222 2.36 78.68 52.74
C THR A 222 3.61 79.40 53.22
N PHE A 223 4.77 79.16 52.61
CA PHE A 223 6.05 79.67 53.12
C PHE A 223 6.71 80.73 52.24
N ILE A 224 6.32 80.86 50.96
CA ILE A 224 6.92 81.84 50.04
C ILE A 224 5.86 82.86 49.62
N PRO A 225 5.98 84.14 50.04
CA PRO A 225 5.08 85.20 49.58
C PRO A 225 5.10 85.35 48.05
N GLU A 226 3.94 85.59 47.44
CA GLU A 226 3.72 85.65 45.98
C GLU A 226 4.67 86.63 45.25
N GLN A 227 5.03 87.73 45.92
CA GLN A 227 5.97 88.74 45.41
C GLN A 227 7.37 88.15 45.12
N TYR A 228 7.82 87.21 45.95
CA TYR A 228 9.13 86.57 45.81
C TYR A 228 9.09 85.37 44.87
N GLN A 229 7.94 84.71 44.71
CA GLN A 229 7.79 83.57 43.79
C GLN A 229 8.13 83.98 42.35
N GLN A 230 7.55 85.08 41.84
CA GLN A 230 7.83 85.59 40.49
C GLN A 230 9.30 85.99 40.31
N VAL A 231 9.93 86.55 41.35
CA VAL A 231 11.35 86.92 41.31
C VAL A 231 12.23 85.66 41.21
N ILE A 232 11.90 84.61 41.95
CA ILE A 232 12.63 83.33 41.91
C ILE A 232 12.46 82.67 40.54
N GLU A 233 11.23 82.57 40.02
CA GLU A 233 10.95 81.95 38.71
C GLU A 233 11.72 82.64 37.57
N ASN A 234 11.72 83.98 37.54
CA ASN A 234 12.43 84.74 36.50
C ASN A 234 13.96 84.59 36.54
N ASN A 235 14.52 84.19 37.69
CA ASN A 235 15.97 84.06 37.89
C ASN A 235 16.44 82.60 37.95
N ALA A 236 15.52 81.63 37.86
CA ALA A 236 15.81 80.21 37.80
C ALA A 236 16.00 79.77 36.35
N THR A 237 17.07 79.01 36.08
CA THR A 237 17.38 78.46 34.77
C THR A 237 17.69 76.98 34.89
N TRP A 238 17.07 76.16 34.04
CA TRP A 238 17.37 74.73 33.98
C TRP A 238 18.72 74.50 33.28
N ASN A 239 19.57 73.68 33.90
CA ASN A 239 20.83 73.26 33.31
C ASN A 239 20.72 71.80 32.83
N GLU A 240 20.69 71.59 31.51
CA GLU A 240 20.54 70.26 30.91
C GLU A 240 21.74 69.33 31.15
N ASP A 241 22.97 69.88 31.29
CA ASP A 241 24.18 69.08 31.45
C ASP A 241 24.26 68.41 32.83
N ILE A 242 23.72 69.07 33.85
CA ILE A 242 23.73 68.61 35.25
C ILE A 242 22.36 68.06 35.68
N GLY A 243 21.29 68.42 34.96
CA GLY A 243 19.93 68.00 35.28
C GLY A 243 19.36 68.67 36.53
N GLU A 244 19.75 69.92 36.80
CA GLU A 244 19.35 70.67 38.00
C GLU A 244 18.93 72.12 37.67
N TRP A 245 18.01 72.66 38.47
CA TRP A 245 17.66 74.09 38.42
C TRP A 245 18.76 74.92 39.09
N GLN A 246 19.29 75.88 38.34
CA GLN A 246 20.28 76.85 38.83
C GLN A 246 19.61 78.20 39.04
N LEU A 247 19.68 78.71 40.27
CA LEU A 247 19.24 80.07 40.59
C LEU A 247 20.46 81.00 40.58
N LYS A 248 20.33 82.14 39.90
CA LYS A 248 21.41 83.13 39.83
C LYS A 248 21.70 83.68 41.24
N CYS A 249 22.99 83.82 41.56
CA CYS A 249 23.46 84.45 42.81
C CYS A 249 23.03 83.75 44.13
N VAL A 250 22.72 82.44 44.10
CA VAL A 250 22.37 81.64 45.31
C VAL A 250 23.40 81.74 46.43
N ALA A 251 24.68 81.87 46.08
CA ALA A 251 25.78 82.01 47.05
C ALA A 251 25.60 83.22 48.00
N TYR A 252 24.81 84.22 47.61
CA TYR A 252 24.57 85.44 48.38
C TYR A 252 23.24 85.40 49.16
N THR A 253 22.54 84.26 49.20
CA THR A 253 21.32 84.09 49.99
C THR A 253 21.65 83.86 51.47
N ALA A 254 20.79 84.33 52.37
CA ALA A 254 21.04 84.34 53.82
C ALA A 254 21.43 82.98 54.42
N ASN A 255 20.92 81.87 53.87
CA ASN A 255 21.25 80.50 54.32
C ASN A 255 22.71 80.10 54.08
N ASN A 256 23.40 80.73 53.10
CA ASN A 256 24.81 80.49 52.81
C ASN A 256 25.76 81.47 53.52
N LEU A 257 25.21 82.55 54.10
CA LEU A 257 25.98 83.60 54.77
C LEU A 257 26.25 83.29 56.26
N THR A 258 25.55 82.33 56.86
CA THR A 258 25.68 81.96 58.28
C THR A 258 26.67 80.82 58.59
N LYS A 259 27.42 80.30 57.61
CA LYS A 259 28.68 79.58 57.91
C LYS A 259 29.76 80.58 58.31
N LEU A 260 29.49 81.35 59.36
CA LEU A 260 30.54 82.00 60.13
C LEU A 260 31.18 80.88 60.95
N GLU A 261 32.48 80.69 60.76
CA GLU A 261 33.27 79.80 61.62
C GLU A 261 32.92 80.07 63.10
N PRO A 262 32.74 79.03 63.93
CA PRO A 262 32.52 79.27 65.34
C PRO A 262 33.71 80.07 65.87
N PRO A 263 33.48 81.14 66.66
CA PRO A 263 34.57 81.94 67.18
C PRO A 263 35.48 81.01 67.99
N LEU A 264 36.78 81.05 67.69
CA LEU A 264 37.82 80.38 68.49
C LEU A 264 37.76 80.91 69.93
N GLY A 265 37.07 80.21 70.83
CA GLY A 265 36.99 80.61 72.22
C GLY A 265 36.00 79.81 73.05
N GLU A 266 36.57 78.96 73.92
CA GLU A 266 35.99 78.17 75.02
C GLU A 266 35.29 76.84 74.67
N PRO A 267 35.68 75.71 75.29
CA PRO A 267 34.98 74.44 75.14
C PRO A 267 33.63 74.53 75.88
N GLU A 268 32.53 74.53 75.14
CA GLU A 268 31.20 74.34 75.72
C GLU A 268 31.12 72.96 76.38
N GLU A 269 30.88 72.94 77.69
CA GLU A 269 30.43 71.72 78.36
C GLU A 269 29.12 71.27 77.71
N PRO A 270 28.98 69.97 77.36
CA PRO A 270 27.78 69.50 76.70
C PRO A 270 26.58 69.60 77.66
N LEU A 271 25.66 70.53 77.37
CA LEU A 271 24.43 70.76 78.12
C LEU A 271 23.36 69.66 77.92
N TYR A 272 23.69 68.52 77.33
CA TYR A 272 22.71 67.47 77.03
C TYR A 272 23.31 66.06 77.07
N ASN A 273 22.95 65.31 78.11
CA ASN A 273 23.18 63.86 78.17
C ASN A 273 22.04 63.20 77.38
N GLY A 274 22.37 62.53 76.27
CA GLY A 274 21.42 61.96 75.29
C GLY A 274 20.56 60.79 75.77
N GLU A 275 20.13 60.80 77.03
CA GLU A 275 19.30 59.74 77.62
C GLU A 275 17.78 59.94 77.40
N ASP A 276 17.34 61.16 77.02
CA ASP A 276 15.90 61.51 76.97
C ASP A 276 15.27 61.56 75.55
N ILE A 277 15.90 60.99 74.53
CA ILE A 277 15.40 61.09 73.13
C ILE A 277 14.38 59.98 72.77
N PHE A 278 14.17 58.98 73.62
CA PHE A 278 13.21 57.90 73.32
C PHE A 278 11.94 57.96 74.19
N TYR A 279 10.88 58.55 73.64
CA TYR A 279 9.52 58.25 74.10
C TYR A 279 9.18 56.80 73.77
N SER A 280 9.30 55.90 74.76
CA SER A 280 8.79 54.53 74.65
C SER A 280 7.26 54.53 74.79
N TYR A 281 6.56 54.13 73.73
CA TYR A 281 5.13 53.86 73.80
C TYR A 281 4.88 52.60 74.64
N LYS A 282 4.33 52.76 75.85
CA LYS A 282 3.77 51.61 76.60
C LYS A 282 2.56 51.08 75.87
N ALA A 283 2.75 50.00 75.11
CA ALA A 283 1.66 49.18 74.58
C ALA A 283 0.84 48.63 75.76
N LYS A 284 -0.39 49.12 75.93
CA LYS A 284 -1.36 48.52 76.84
C LYS A 284 -1.81 47.19 76.25
N ILE A 285 -1.18 46.10 76.69
CA ILE A 285 -1.71 44.75 76.49
C ILE A 285 -2.96 44.63 77.38
N ARG A 286 -4.15 44.56 76.76
CA ARG A 286 -5.38 44.14 77.44
C ARG A 286 -5.34 42.62 77.59
N LYS A 287 -5.51 42.14 78.83
CA LYS A 287 -5.91 40.76 79.12
C LYS A 287 -7.41 40.61 78.89
#